data_AF-A0A0S8JSB0-F1
#
_entry.id   AF-A0A0S8JSB0-F1
#
_cell.length_a   1.000
_cell.length_b   1.000
_cell.length_c   1.000
_cell.angle_alpha   90.00
_cell.angle_beta   90.00
_cell.angle_gamma   90.00
#
_symmetry.space_group_name_H-M   'P 1'
#
loop_
_entity.id
_entity.type
_entity.pdbx_description
1 polymer ?
#
loop_
_entity_poly.entity_id
_entity_poly.type
_entity_poly.pdbx_seq_one_letter_code
_entity_poly.pdbx_strand_id
1 'polypeptide(L)'
;MTKTFLFAFFILRLLNLSAQNPIVPAGVYMADPAAHVWDDGRIYIYGSVDESVDHYCSHRYHILSSDDMLNWTLHENVFASKGKDDQVPYSDALLYAPDCQY
;
A
#
# COMPACT_ATOMS: atom_id res chain seq x y z
N MET A 1 20.11 -39.75 15.56
CA MET A 1 18.88 -39.51 14.76
C MET A 1 18.21 -38.18 15.10
N THR A 2 18.02 -37.81 16.36
CA THR A 2 17.24 -36.63 16.77
C THR A 2 17.81 -35.27 16.30
N LYS A 3 19.14 -35.11 16.29
CA LYS A 3 19.79 -33.87 15.83
C LYS A 3 19.62 -33.61 14.33
N THR A 4 19.61 -34.67 13.51
CA THR A 4 19.44 -34.58 12.06
C THR A 4 18.03 -34.14 11.68
N PHE A 5 17.01 -34.64 12.41
CA PHE A 5 15.61 -34.20 12.22
C PHE A 5 15.40 -32.73 12.61
N LEU A 6 15.98 -32.29 13.73
CA LEU A 6 15.94 -30.89 14.16
C LEU A 6 16.60 -29.95 13.13
N PHE A 7 17.72 -30.37 12.55
CA PHE A 7 18.42 -29.60 11.53
C PHE A 7 17.64 -29.50 10.22
N ALA A 8 17.04 -30.61 9.75
CA ALA A 8 16.19 -30.61 8.56
C ALA A 8 14.91 -29.77 8.77
N PHE A 9 14.30 -29.82 9.95
CA PHE A 9 13.17 -28.97 10.31
C PHE A 9 13.52 -27.49 10.33
N PHE A 10 14.71 -27.14 10.83
CA PHE A 10 15.22 -25.77 10.81
C PHE A 10 15.43 -25.26 9.37
N ILE A 11 16.03 -26.06 8.48
CA ILE A 11 16.18 -25.69 7.06
C ILE A 11 14.82 -25.51 6.38
N LEU A 12 13.84 -26.37 6.65
CA LEU A 12 12.49 -26.25 6.09
C LEU A 12 11.78 -24.96 6.53
N ARG A 13 12.05 -24.48 7.75
CA ARG A 13 11.53 -23.19 8.25
C ARG A 13 12.18 -21.99 7.56
N LEU A 14 13.48 -22.04 7.26
CA LEU A 14 14.19 -20.97 6.57
C LEU A 14 13.68 -20.75 5.13
N LEU A 15 13.23 -21.81 4.45
CA LEU A 15 12.63 -21.71 3.11
C LEU A 15 11.27 -20.98 3.08
N ASN A 16 10.66 -20.72 4.23
CA ASN A 16 9.37 -20.04 4.36
C ASN A 16 9.49 -18.60 4.92
N LEU A 17 10.69 -18.03 4.95
CA LEU A 17 10.88 -16.63 5.33
C LEU A 17 10.45 -15.73 4.17
N SER A 18 9.25 -15.15 4.29
CA SER A 18 8.78 -14.07 3.43
C SER A 18 9.02 -12.73 4.10
N ALA A 19 9.61 -11.78 3.38
CA ALA A 19 9.63 -10.39 3.79
C ALA A 19 8.32 -9.74 3.36
N GLN A 20 7.68 -9.01 4.27
CA GLN A 20 6.41 -8.35 3.97
C GLN A 20 6.56 -7.12 3.08
N ASN A 21 7.75 -6.52 3.06
CA ASN A 21 8.01 -5.30 2.31
C ASN A 21 8.45 -5.61 0.88
N PRO A 22 7.99 -4.82 -0.11
CA PRO A 22 6.99 -3.75 0.03
C PRO A 22 5.57 -4.29 0.31
N ILE A 23 4.81 -3.58 1.15
CA ILE A 23 3.42 -3.95 1.49
C ILE A 23 2.42 -3.70 0.35
N VAL A 24 2.81 -2.88 -0.63
CA VAL A 24 2.05 -2.63 -1.85
C VAL A 24 2.16 -3.83 -2.80
N PRO A 25 1.06 -4.25 -3.46
CA PRO A 25 1.10 -5.33 -4.45
C PRO A 25 2.06 -5.05 -5.61
N ALA A 26 2.67 -6.11 -6.16
CA ALA A 26 3.56 -5.97 -7.32
C ALA A 26 2.85 -5.30 -8.51
N GLY A 27 3.49 -4.30 -9.10
CA GLY A 27 2.94 -3.51 -10.22
C GLY A 27 2.20 -2.25 -9.79
N VAL A 28 2.05 -2.02 -8.49
CA VAL A 28 1.54 -0.76 -7.93
C VAL A 28 2.70 -0.02 -7.28
N TYR A 29 2.75 1.30 -7.45
CA TYR A 29 3.82 2.14 -6.95
C TYR A 29 3.20 3.30 -6.17
N MET A 30 3.32 3.25 -4.85
CA MET A 30 2.84 4.30 -3.95
C MET A 30 4.01 4.99 -3.25
N ALA A 31 3.95 6.31 -3.16
CA ALA A 31 4.93 7.15 -2.50
C ALA A 31 4.28 8.08 -1.47
N ASP A 32 5.11 8.79 -0.70
CA ASP A 32 4.71 9.81 0.28
C ASP A 32 3.62 9.34 1.27
N PRO A 33 3.83 8.23 2.01
CA PRO A 33 2.77 7.64 2.81
C PRO A 33 2.38 8.51 4.01
N ALA A 34 1.08 8.75 4.18
CA ALA A 34 0.44 9.18 5.42
C ALA A 34 -0.42 8.05 5.97
N ALA A 35 -0.32 7.75 7.26
CA ALA A 35 -1.01 6.62 7.88
C ALA A 35 -1.90 7.06 9.04
N HIS A 36 -3.13 6.56 9.08
CA HIS A 36 -4.13 6.88 10.10
C HIS A 36 -4.86 5.63 10.55
N VAL A 37 -5.23 5.58 11.84
CA VAL A 37 -6.13 4.56 12.38
C VAL A 37 -7.48 5.24 12.64
N TRP A 38 -8.55 4.72 12.03
CA TRP A 38 -9.89 5.29 12.15
C TRP A 38 -10.75 4.57 13.20
N ASP A 39 -11.98 5.05 13.40
CA ASP A 39 -12.93 4.55 14.40
C ASP A 39 -13.32 3.07 14.22
N ASP A 40 -13.14 2.52 13.02
CA ASP A 40 -13.33 1.10 12.73
C ASP A 40 -12.14 0.22 13.19
N GLY A 41 -11.09 0.82 13.71
CA GLY A 41 -9.90 0.16 14.24
C GLY A 41 -8.87 -0.24 13.18
N ARG A 42 -9.11 0.04 11.90
CA ARG A 42 -8.20 -0.29 10.81
C ARG A 42 -7.17 0.81 10.59
N ILE A 43 -5.97 0.42 10.19
CA ILE A 43 -5.00 1.35 9.63
C ILE A 43 -5.30 1.59 8.16
N TYR A 44 -5.15 2.83 7.72
CA TYR A 44 -5.25 3.26 6.33
C TYR A 44 -3.99 4.01 5.96
N ILE A 45 -3.38 3.65 4.83
CA ILE A 45 -2.22 4.33 4.26
C ILE A 45 -2.65 5.02 2.97
N TYR A 46 -2.49 6.33 2.97
CA TYR A 46 -2.71 7.24 1.87
C TYR A 46 -1.36 7.57 1.24
N GLY A 47 -1.29 7.67 -0.08
CA GLY A 47 -0.04 8.02 -0.76
C GLY A 47 -0.29 8.50 -2.18
N SER A 48 0.71 9.18 -2.74
CA SER A 48 0.77 9.46 -4.17
C SER A 48 0.91 8.16 -4.97
N VAL A 49 0.42 8.14 -6.21
CA VAL A 49 0.56 6.99 -7.12
C VAL A 49 1.52 7.37 -8.22
N ASP A 50 2.69 6.73 -8.25
CA ASP A 50 3.69 6.93 -9.31
C ASP A 50 3.31 6.11 -10.55
N GLU A 51 3.26 6.77 -11.72
CA GLU A 51 2.80 6.11 -12.96
C GLU A 51 3.92 5.34 -13.66
N SER A 52 5.15 5.83 -13.57
CA SER A 52 6.32 5.20 -14.19
C SER A 52 7.62 5.70 -13.58
N VAL A 53 8.74 5.11 -13.99
CA VAL A 53 10.09 5.54 -13.61
C VAL A 53 10.40 6.99 -14.00
N ASP A 54 9.73 7.51 -15.03
CA ASP A 54 9.94 8.87 -15.55
C ASP A 54 8.85 9.86 -15.09
N HIS A 55 7.75 9.36 -14.52
CA HIS A 55 6.58 10.16 -14.15
C HIS A 55 6.09 9.77 -12.76
N TYR A 56 6.39 10.64 -11.80
CA TYR A 56 5.92 10.54 -10.43
C TYR A 56 4.56 11.19 -10.28
N CYS A 57 3.77 10.68 -9.33
CA CYS A 57 2.41 11.10 -9.06
C CYS A 57 1.43 10.92 -10.23
N SER A 58 0.14 11.03 -9.94
CA SER A 58 -0.91 10.84 -10.95
C SER A 58 -2.12 11.70 -10.61
N HIS A 59 -3.17 11.63 -11.44
CA HIS A 59 -4.45 12.29 -11.16
C HIS A 59 -5.37 11.47 -10.24
N ARG A 60 -4.87 10.38 -9.63
CA ARG A 60 -5.64 9.49 -8.76
C ARG A 60 -4.84 9.08 -7.53
N TYR A 61 -5.55 8.78 -6.46
CA TYR A 61 -5.00 8.11 -5.29
C TYR A 61 -5.48 6.67 -5.20
N HIS A 62 -4.66 5.85 -4.56
CA HIS A 62 -5.03 4.55 -4.03
C HIS A 62 -4.86 4.62 -2.50
N ILE A 63 -5.57 3.75 -1.78
CA ILE A 63 -5.41 3.61 -0.34
C ILE A 63 -5.13 2.14 -0.03
N LEU A 64 -4.22 1.87 0.91
CA LEU A 64 -4.10 0.56 1.52
C LEU A 64 -4.81 0.56 2.87
N SER A 65 -5.45 -0.55 3.24
CA SER A 65 -5.96 -0.74 4.60
C SER A 65 -5.59 -2.10 5.17
N SER A 66 -5.46 -2.19 6.49
CA SER A 66 -5.21 -3.46 7.17
C SER A 66 -5.86 -3.49 8.55
N ASP A 67 -6.38 -4.67 8.92
CA ASP A 67 -6.87 -4.99 10.27
C ASP A 67 -5.74 -5.47 11.20
N ASP A 68 -4.65 -6.00 10.63
CA ASP A 68 -3.64 -6.77 11.38
C ASP A 68 -2.18 -6.39 11.03
N MET A 69 -1.98 -5.39 10.18
CA MET A 69 -0.68 -4.98 9.62
C MET A 69 0.05 -6.09 8.85
N LEU A 70 -0.59 -7.22 8.57
CA LEU A 70 -0.03 -8.37 7.86
C LEU A 70 -0.69 -8.53 6.49
N ASN A 71 -2.01 -8.46 6.45
CA ASN A 71 -2.84 -8.57 5.27
C ASN A 71 -3.33 -7.18 4.86
N TRP A 72 -2.98 -6.77 3.64
CA TRP A 72 -3.27 -5.44 3.10
C TRP A 72 -4.32 -5.52 1.99
N THR A 73 -5.33 -4.66 2.06
CA THR A 73 -6.33 -4.47 1.00
C THR A 73 -5.99 -3.19 0.23
N LEU A 74 -5.89 -3.30 -1.09
CA LEU A 74 -5.75 -2.16 -1.99
C LEU A 74 -7.12 -1.66 -2.44
N HIS A 75 -7.39 -0.38 -2.19
CA HIS A 75 -8.55 0.36 -2.69
C HIS A 75 -8.09 1.29 -3.80
N GLU A 76 -8.37 0.91 -5.04
CA GLU A 76 -7.95 1.67 -6.23
C GLU A 76 -8.90 2.85 -6.52
N ASN A 77 -8.35 3.93 -7.08
CA ASN A 77 -9.09 5.09 -7.62
C ASN A 77 -10.12 5.70 -6.65
N VAL A 78 -9.78 5.77 -5.36
CA VAL A 78 -10.67 6.28 -4.30
C VAL A 78 -10.88 7.79 -4.33
N PHE A 79 -9.93 8.51 -4.92
CA PHE A 79 -9.97 9.96 -5.12
C PHE A 79 -9.29 10.27 -6.44
N ALA A 80 -9.84 11.20 -7.21
CA ALA A 80 -9.23 11.68 -8.44
C ALA A 80 -9.41 13.19 -8.60
N SER A 81 -8.48 13.79 -9.35
CA SER A 81 -8.57 15.17 -9.84
C SER A 81 -8.95 15.27 -11.30
N LYS A 82 -9.10 14.12 -11.98
CA LYS A 82 -9.43 14.08 -13.39
C LYS A 82 -10.09 12.76 -13.76
N GLY A 83 -11.13 12.85 -14.57
CA GLY A 83 -11.79 11.69 -15.17
C GLY A 83 -12.86 11.09 -14.28
N LYS A 84 -12.89 9.75 -14.20
CA LYS A 84 -13.90 9.06 -13.40
C LYS A 84 -13.59 9.27 -11.91
N ASP A 85 -14.64 9.52 -11.13
CA ASP A 85 -14.54 9.73 -9.67
C ASP A 85 -13.74 11.00 -9.30
N ASP A 86 -13.74 11.99 -10.20
CA ASP A 86 -13.19 13.33 -9.97
C ASP A 86 -13.97 14.07 -8.88
N GLN A 87 -13.25 14.39 -7.79
CA GLN A 87 -13.78 15.04 -6.60
C GLN A 87 -13.32 16.50 -6.49
N VAL A 88 -12.45 16.96 -7.40
CA VAL A 88 -11.98 18.36 -7.49
C VAL A 88 -12.15 18.88 -8.91
N PRO A 89 -13.39 19.01 -9.42
CA PRO A 89 -13.70 19.26 -10.83
C PRO A 89 -13.23 20.62 -11.38
N TYR A 90 -12.70 21.48 -10.51
CA TYR A 90 -12.10 22.76 -10.86
C TYR A 90 -10.59 22.66 -11.11
N SER A 91 -9.96 21.49 -10.93
CA SER A 91 -8.51 21.31 -11.06
C SER A 91 -8.13 19.93 -11.56
N ASP A 92 -7.60 19.87 -12.78
CA ASP A 92 -6.94 18.68 -13.36
C ASP A 92 -5.47 18.54 -12.87
N ALA A 93 -5.10 19.02 -11.69
CA ALA A 93 -3.70 18.98 -11.24
C ALA A 93 -3.26 17.55 -10.88
N LEU A 94 -1.95 17.26 -11.00
CA LEU A 94 -1.38 16.05 -10.41
C LEU A 94 -1.51 16.11 -8.89
N LEU A 95 -1.72 14.93 -8.29
CA LEU A 95 -2.00 14.76 -6.89
C LEU A 95 -0.75 14.25 -6.16
N TYR A 96 -0.22 15.05 -5.24
CA TYR A 96 1.04 14.82 -4.51
C TYR A 96 0.79 14.61 -3.02
N ALA A 97 1.65 13.81 -2.37
CA ALA A 97 1.79 13.71 -0.91
C ALA A 97 0.52 13.97 -0.07
N PRO A 98 -0.50 13.09 -0.17
CA PRO A 98 -1.76 13.31 0.53
C PRO A 98 -1.59 13.17 2.05
N ASP A 99 -2.48 13.85 2.77
CA ASP A 99 -2.80 13.54 4.15
C ASP A 99 -4.33 13.46 4.28
N CYS A 100 -4.83 12.78 5.30
CA CYS A 100 -6.25 12.62 5.55
C CYS A 100 -6.55 12.81 7.02
N GLN A 101 -7.50 13.69 7.33
CA GLN A 101 -7.92 13.98 8.69
C GLN A 101 -9.43 14.22 8.72
N TYR A 102 -10.07 13.75 9.79
CA TYR A 102 -11.45 14.09 10.15
C TYR A 102 -11.48 15.23 11.19
#